data_AF-A0A8B7JL75-F1
#
_entry.id   AF-A0A8B7JL75-F1
#
_cell.length_a   1.000
_cell.length_b   1.000
_cell.length_c   1.000
_cell.angle_alpha   90.00
_cell.angle_beta   90.00
_cell.angle_gamma   90.00
#
_symmetry.space_group_name_H-M   'P 1'
#
loop_
_entity.id
_entity.type
_entity.pdbx_description
1 polymer ?
#
loop_
_entity_poly.entity_id
_entity_poly.type
_entity_poly.pdbx_seq_one_letter_code
_entity_poly.pdbx_strand_id
1 'polypeptide(L)'
;NILVLFQHFRGRKNRCYKLAVRSVRRAFVKSTKARREKKRFLRALWITRIEAASLEHGLKYPAFISNLLKSQVELNRKMIADLAIYEPKTFKSLAALAQRRRQEGFLAALGDGKEPEGIFSRIVHHY
;
A
#
# COMPACT_ATOMS: atom_id res chain seq x y z
N ASN A 1 -37.25 6.79 9.55
CA ASN A 1 -37.68 8.05 8.90
C ASN A 1 -36.84 8.27 7.63
N ILE A 2 -37.41 8.18 6.42
CA ILE A 2 -36.65 8.20 5.14
C ILE A 2 -36.17 9.61 4.74
N LEU A 3 -36.83 10.66 5.25
CA LEU A 3 -36.58 12.07 4.94
C LEU A 3 -35.12 12.48 5.22
N VAL A 4 -34.53 11.96 6.30
CA VAL A 4 -33.15 12.27 6.70
C VAL A 4 -32.12 11.81 5.65
N LEU A 5 -32.41 10.71 4.93
CA LEU A 5 -31.46 10.11 3.99
C LEU A 5 -31.27 10.93 2.71
N PHE A 6 -32.24 11.77 2.34
CA PHE A 6 -32.23 12.54 1.09
C PHE A 6 -32.27 14.05 1.29
N GLN A 7 -32.23 14.54 2.52
CA GLN A 7 -32.29 15.97 2.84
C GLN A 7 -31.17 16.76 2.14
N HIS A 8 -29.96 16.19 2.08
CA HIS A 8 -28.79 16.79 1.43
C HIS A 8 -28.78 16.62 -0.10
N PHE A 9 -29.78 15.97 -0.69
CA PHE A 9 -29.86 15.85 -2.15
C PHE A 9 -30.25 17.21 -2.78
N ARG A 10 -29.84 17.44 -4.03
CA ARG A 10 -30.16 18.67 -4.77
C ARG A 10 -31.41 18.52 -5.65
N GLY A 11 -32.21 19.58 -5.77
CA GLY A 11 -33.41 19.60 -6.63
C GLY A 11 -34.56 18.74 -6.10
N ARG A 12 -35.53 18.38 -6.95
CA ARG A 12 -36.80 17.73 -6.51
C ARG A 12 -36.63 16.40 -5.76
N LYS A 13 -35.48 15.72 -5.88
CA LYS A 13 -35.18 14.46 -5.16
C LYS A 13 -35.00 14.62 -3.64
N ASN A 14 -34.93 15.85 -3.12
CA ASN A 14 -34.89 16.10 -1.67
C ASN A 14 -36.27 16.41 -1.04
N ARG A 15 -37.31 16.54 -1.87
CA ARG A 15 -38.68 16.90 -1.45
C ARG A 15 -39.71 15.88 -1.92
N CYS A 16 -39.61 15.40 -3.16
CA CYS A 16 -40.57 14.48 -3.75
C CYS A 16 -40.22 13.02 -3.41
N TYR A 17 -41.06 12.35 -2.61
CA TYR A 17 -40.86 10.97 -2.15
C TYR A 17 -40.55 9.97 -3.28
N LYS A 18 -41.34 9.98 -4.37
CA LYS A 18 -41.17 9.05 -5.51
C LYS A 18 -39.78 9.15 -6.16
N LEU A 19 -39.23 10.36 -6.26
CA LEU A 19 -37.89 10.61 -6.81
C LEU A 19 -36.80 10.31 -5.77
N ALA A 20 -37.06 10.62 -4.51
CA ALA A 20 -36.17 10.38 -3.39
C ALA A 20 -35.88 8.88 -3.21
N VAL A 21 -36.91 8.03 -3.17
CA VAL A 21 -36.76 6.57 -3.00
C VAL A 21 -35.86 5.95 -4.06
N ARG A 22 -36.03 6.34 -5.34
CA ARG A 22 -35.18 5.87 -6.45
C ARG A 22 -33.72 6.31 -6.25
N SER A 23 -33.51 7.55 -5.80
CA SER A 23 -32.18 8.11 -5.56
C SER A 23 -31.48 7.47 -4.36
N VAL A 24 -32.20 7.27 -3.26
CA VAL A 24 -31.71 6.61 -2.04
C VAL A 24 -31.31 5.17 -2.34
N ARG A 25 -32.15 4.42 -3.09
CA ARG A 25 -31.80 3.04 -3.49
C ARG A 25 -30.51 3.00 -4.30
N ARG A 26 -30.32 3.91 -5.26
CA ARG A 26 -29.06 4.04 -6.02
C ARG A 26 -27.88 4.40 -5.12
N ALA A 27 -28.07 5.31 -4.17
CA ALA A 27 -27.04 5.71 -3.22
C ALA A 27 -26.59 4.54 -2.33
N PHE A 28 -27.52 3.70 -1.87
CA PHE A 28 -27.18 2.50 -1.10
C PHE A 28 -26.40 1.46 -1.90
N VAL A 29 -26.80 1.19 -3.15
CA VAL A 29 -26.04 0.30 -4.03
C VAL A 29 -24.61 0.84 -4.24
N LYS A 30 -24.46 2.15 -4.49
CA LYS A 30 -23.16 2.80 -4.63
C LYS A 30 -22.34 2.70 -3.34
N SER A 31 -22.92 3.01 -2.18
CA SER A 31 -22.25 2.94 -0.88
C SER A 31 -21.67 1.55 -0.62
N THR A 32 -22.45 0.49 -0.88
CA THR A 32 -21.99 -0.88 -0.70
C THR A 32 -20.85 -1.26 -1.65
N LYS A 33 -20.91 -0.86 -2.92
CA LYS A 33 -19.83 -1.07 -3.90
C LYS A 33 -18.56 -0.28 -3.52
N ALA A 34 -18.74 0.99 -3.13
CA ALA A 34 -17.67 1.92 -2.80
C ALA A 34 -16.81 1.44 -1.60
N ARG A 35 -17.36 0.64 -0.67
CA ARG A 35 -16.56 0.03 0.42
C ARG A 35 -15.42 -0.85 -0.11
N ARG A 36 -15.65 -1.60 -1.20
CA ARG A 36 -14.64 -2.45 -1.83
C ARG A 36 -13.65 -1.61 -2.64
N GLU A 37 -14.16 -0.62 -3.36
CA GLU A 37 -13.35 0.32 -4.16
C GLU A 37 -12.41 1.16 -3.29
N LYS A 38 -12.90 1.66 -2.13
CA LYS A 38 -12.10 2.42 -1.17
C LYS A 38 -10.85 1.65 -0.73
N LYS A 39 -10.96 0.34 -0.48
CA LYS A 39 -9.82 -0.51 -0.12
C LYS A 39 -8.78 -0.58 -1.24
N ARG A 40 -9.21 -0.69 -2.50
CA ARG A 40 -8.34 -0.70 -3.68
C ARG A 40 -7.66 0.65 -3.90
N PHE A 41 -8.43 1.74 -3.79
CA PHE A 41 -7.94 3.10 -3.94
C PHE A 41 -6.89 3.45 -2.87
N LEU A 42 -7.15 3.12 -1.60
CA LEU A 42 -6.18 3.31 -0.52
C LEU A 42 -4.89 2.52 -0.74
N ARG A 43 -5.00 1.27 -1.19
CA ARG A 43 -3.82 0.47 -1.54
C ARG A 43 -3.01 1.11 -2.67
N ALA A 44 -3.68 1.60 -3.73
CA ALA A 44 -3.01 2.29 -4.82
C ALA A 44 -2.31 3.56 -4.33
N LEU A 45 -2.97 4.36 -3.49
CA LEU A 45 -2.39 5.57 -2.88
C LEU A 45 -1.15 5.26 -2.02
N TRP A 46 -1.17 4.18 -1.24
CA TRP A 46 0.02 3.79 -0.47
C TRP A 46 1.15 3.36 -1.38
N ILE A 47 0.86 2.65 -2.48
CA ILE A 47 1.89 2.26 -3.45
C ILE A 47 2.53 3.48 -4.08
N THR A 48 1.74 4.46 -4.55
CA THR A 48 2.28 5.67 -5.17
C THR A 48 3.13 6.50 -4.20
N ARG A 49 2.72 6.58 -2.93
CA ARG A 49 3.52 7.23 -1.88
C ARG A 49 4.86 6.53 -1.63
N ILE A 50 4.84 5.20 -1.50
CA ILE A 50 6.06 4.41 -1.29
C ILE A 50 6.96 4.51 -2.52
N GLU A 51 6.39 4.51 -3.72
CA GLU A 51 7.13 4.66 -4.97
C GLU A 51 7.86 6.00 -5.03
N ALA A 52 7.19 7.11 -4.72
CA ALA A 52 7.82 8.42 -4.65
C ALA A 52 8.97 8.45 -3.62
N ALA A 53 8.74 7.98 -2.39
CA ALA A 53 9.78 7.94 -1.36
C ALA A 53 10.95 7.00 -1.72
N SER A 54 10.67 5.87 -2.38
CA SER A 54 11.73 4.95 -2.83
C SER A 54 12.59 5.60 -3.91
N LEU A 55 11.98 6.37 -4.82
CA LEU A 55 12.68 7.07 -5.89
C LEU A 55 13.63 8.14 -5.35
N GLU A 56 13.26 8.85 -4.28
CA GLU A 56 14.16 9.79 -3.58
C GLU A 56 15.43 9.10 -3.03
N HIS A 57 15.37 7.79 -2.79
CA HIS A 57 16.51 6.97 -2.37
C HIS A 57 17.10 6.12 -3.49
N GLY A 58 16.74 6.37 -4.75
CA GLY A 58 17.30 5.68 -5.92
C GLY A 58 16.79 4.24 -6.11
N LEU A 59 15.67 3.86 -5.49
CA LEU A 59 15.07 2.54 -5.59
C LEU A 59 13.69 2.60 -6.26
N LYS A 60 13.36 1.55 -7.03
CA LYS A 60 12.01 1.36 -7.58
C LYS A 60 11.16 0.55 -6.60
N TYR A 61 9.87 0.86 -6.51
CA TYR A 61 8.91 0.19 -5.61
C TYR A 61 8.96 -1.36 -5.65
N PRO A 62 8.97 -2.05 -6.82
CA PRO A 62 9.00 -3.51 -6.86
C PRO A 62 10.28 -4.10 -6.25
N ALA A 63 11.42 -3.45 -6.49
CA ALA A 63 12.69 -3.85 -5.90
C ALA A 63 12.69 -3.61 -4.39
N PHE A 64 12.18 -2.47 -3.93
CA PHE A 64 12.10 -2.17 -2.51
C PHE A 64 11.25 -3.21 -1.74
N ILE A 65 10.02 -3.47 -2.19
CA ILE A 65 9.12 -4.43 -1.52
C ILE A 65 9.63 -5.87 -1.57
N SER A 66 10.16 -6.32 -2.72
CA SER A 66 10.65 -7.69 -2.84
C SER A 66 11.86 -7.95 -1.94
N ASN A 67 12.75 -6.98 -1.79
CA ASN A 67 13.93 -7.14 -0.94
C ASN A 67 13.59 -7.05 0.56
N LEU A 68 12.62 -6.23 0.97
CA LEU A 68 12.12 -6.27 2.35
C LEU A 68 11.50 -7.63 2.71
N LEU A 69 10.73 -8.22 1.80
CA LEU A 69 10.17 -9.56 2.01
C LEU A 69 11.26 -10.63 2.13
N LYS A 70 12.30 -10.56 1.30
CA LYS A 70 13.48 -11.46 1.35
C LYS A 70 14.30 -11.31 2.63
N SER A 71 14.18 -10.19 3.33
CA SER A 71 14.83 -9.92 4.63
C SER A 71 13.92 -10.24 5.82
N GLN A 72 12.81 -10.95 5.61
CA GLN A 72 11.82 -11.29 6.64
C GLN A 72 11.19 -10.06 7.35
N VAL A 73 11.19 -8.90 6.68
CA VAL A 73 10.57 -7.67 7.20
C VAL A 73 9.11 -7.60 6.74
N GLU A 74 8.21 -8.10 7.57
CA GLU A 74 6.77 -8.15 7.28
C GLU A 74 6.05 -6.84 7.64
N LEU A 75 6.28 -5.80 6.83
CA LEU A 75 5.59 -4.52 6.99
C LEU A 75 4.45 -4.32 6.01
N ASN A 76 3.32 -3.82 6.53
CA ASN A 76 2.16 -3.44 5.72
C ASN A 76 2.40 -2.13 4.96
N ARG A 77 1.87 -2.04 3.74
CA ARG A 77 2.00 -0.83 2.87
C ARG A 77 1.49 0.46 3.52
N LYS A 78 0.44 0.36 4.35
CA LYS A 78 -0.04 1.50 5.14
C LYS A 78 1.07 2.04 6.03
N MET A 79 1.67 1.16 6.86
CA MET A 79 2.73 1.54 7.79
C MET A 79 3.96 2.07 7.07
N ILE A 80 4.37 1.43 5.97
CA ILE A 80 5.51 1.90 5.18
C ILE A 80 5.26 3.29 4.61
N ALA A 81 4.05 3.55 4.08
CA ALA A 81 3.68 4.88 3.59
C ALA A 81 3.62 5.92 4.72
N ASP A 82 3.16 5.53 5.92
CA ASP A 82 3.14 6.41 7.09
C ASP A 82 4.58 6.72 7.57
N LEU A 83 5.47 5.73 7.62
CA LEU A 83 6.89 5.92 7.92
C LEU A 83 7.59 6.83 6.91
N ALA A 84 7.27 6.70 5.63
CA ALA A 84 7.83 7.59 4.60
C ALA A 84 7.47 9.07 4.83
N ILE A 85 6.31 9.35 5.42
CA ILE A 85 5.83 10.72 5.66
C ILE A 85 6.35 11.26 7.00
N TYR A 86 6.19 10.49 8.07
CA TYR A 86 6.45 10.97 9.44
C TYR A 86 7.87 10.66 9.93
N GLU A 87 8.52 9.63 9.40
CA GLU A 87 9.79 9.10 9.91
C GLU A 87 10.80 8.86 8.77
N PRO A 88 11.30 9.93 8.11
CA PRO A 88 12.14 9.81 6.92
C PRO A 88 13.47 9.10 7.20
N LYS A 89 14.01 9.21 8.43
CA LYS A 89 15.23 8.52 8.85
C LYS A 89 15.03 7.00 8.86
N THR A 90 13.90 6.54 9.38
CA THR A 90 13.52 5.12 9.44
C THR A 90 13.23 4.59 8.04
N PHE A 91 12.57 5.38 7.18
CA PHE A 91 12.37 4.96 5.79
C PHE A 91 13.71 4.83 5.03
N LYS A 92 14.64 5.76 5.24
CA LYS A 92 15.99 5.71 4.65
C LYS A 92 16.77 4.46 5.07
N SER A 93 16.70 4.04 6.34
CA SER A 93 17.37 2.82 6.79
C SER A 93 16.76 1.57 6.16
N LEU A 94 15.43 1.50 6.03
CA LEU A 94 14.75 0.43 5.29
C LEU A 94 15.13 0.39 3.81
N ALA A 95 15.25 1.56 3.17
CA ALA A 95 15.70 1.66 1.78
C ALA A 95 17.14 1.16 1.63
N ALA A 96 18.06 1.56 2.52
CA ALA A 96 19.43 1.08 2.53
C ALA A 96 19.52 -0.45 2.73
N LEU A 97 18.72 -1.00 3.65
CA LEU A 97 18.61 -2.46 3.87
C LEU A 97 18.14 -3.18 2.60
N ALA A 98 17.08 -2.67 1.96
CA ALA A 98 16.56 -3.24 0.72
C ALA A 98 17.58 -3.18 -0.42
N GLN A 99 18.35 -2.10 -0.52
CA GLN A 99 19.44 -1.95 -1.50
C GLN A 99 20.57 -2.95 -1.24
N ARG A 100 20.96 -3.12 0.02
CA ARG A 100 22.02 -4.08 0.40
C ARG A 100 21.60 -5.51 0.08
N ARG A 101 20.38 -5.91 0.47
CA ARG A 101 19.83 -7.24 0.16
C ARG A 101 19.76 -7.52 -1.34
N ARG A 102 19.47 -6.48 -2.13
CA ARG A 102 19.45 -6.55 -3.59
C ARG A 102 20.85 -6.83 -4.16
N GLN A 103 21.86 -6.12 -3.68
CA GLN A 103 23.25 -6.31 -4.11
C GLN A 103 23.75 -7.72 -3.79
N GLU A 104 23.48 -8.21 -2.57
CA GLU A 104 23.82 -9.59 -2.17
C GLU A 104 23.15 -10.62 -3.08
N GLY A 105 21.89 -10.39 -3.46
CA GLY A 105 21.19 -11.25 -4.42
C GLY A 105 21.80 -11.25 -5.81
N PHE A 106 22.35 -10.12 -6.27
CA PHE A 106 23.05 -10.06 -7.56
C PHE A 106 24.41 -10.76 -7.51
N LEU A 107 25.18 -10.56 -6.44
CA LEU A 107 26.47 -11.21 -6.25
C LEU A 107 26.31 -12.73 -6.20
N ALA A 108 25.36 -13.21 -5.40
CA ALA A 108 25.06 -14.65 -5.31
C ALA A 108 24.63 -15.27 -6.66
N ALA A 109 23.96 -14.48 -7.53
CA ALA A 109 23.54 -14.95 -8.84
C ALA A 109 24.68 -14.97 -9.88
N LEU A 110 25.74 -14.16 -9.68
CA LEU A 110 26.92 -14.13 -10.54
C LEU A 110 27.95 -15.19 -10.15
N GLY A 111 27.98 -15.62 -8.88
CA GLY A 111 28.90 -16.62 -8.39
C GLY A 111 28.50 -18.06 -8.74
N ASP A 112 29.47 -18.97 -8.64
CA ASP A 112 29.30 -20.41 -8.92
C ASP A 112 28.58 -21.19 -7.80
N GLY A 113 27.96 -20.49 -6.83
CA GLY A 113 27.30 -21.09 -5.66
C GLY A 113 28.26 -21.66 -4.60
N LYS A 114 29.57 -21.52 -4.77
CA LYS A 114 30.59 -21.92 -3.78
C LYS A 114 30.80 -20.89 -2.67
N GLU A 115 30.44 -19.63 -2.95
CA GLU A 115 30.57 -18.53 -1.99
C GLU A 115 29.51 -18.64 -0.89
N PRO A 116 29.84 -18.23 0.35
CA PRO A 116 28.89 -18.25 1.45
C PRO A 116 27.74 -17.28 1.22
N GLU A 117 26.58 -17.59 1.81
CA GLU A 117 25.44 -16.69 1.78
C GLU A 117 25.76 -15.32 2.41
N GLY A 118 25.23 -14.26 1.79
CA GLY A 118 25.28 -12.90 2.31
C GLY A 118 24.68 -12.75 3.71
N ILE A 119 25.15 -11.76 4.46
CA ILE A 119 24.76 -11.56 5.86
C ILE A 119 23.26 -11.35 5.99
N PHE A 120 22.65 -10.54 5.10
CA PHE A 120 21.21 -10.25 5.13
C PHE A 120 20.38 -11.24 4.31
N SER A 121 21.00 -12.21 3.64
CA SER A 121 20.29 -13.29 2.93
C SER A 121 19.99 -14.50 3.80
N ARG A 122 20.64 -14.63 4.96
CA ARG A 122 20.39 -15.73 5.90
C ARG A 122 18.98 -15.64 6.44
N ILE A 123 18.28 -16.76 6.41
CA ILE A 123 16.90 -16.89 6.89
C ILE A 123 16.93 -17.46 8.30
N VAL A 124 16.23 -16.81 9.23
CA VAL A 124 16.02 -17.38 10.56
C VAL A 124 14.93 -18.42 10.47
N HIS A 125 15.26 -19.67 10.78
CA HIS A 125 14.29 -20.75 10.92
C HIS A 125 13.74 -20.74 12.34
N HIS A 126 12.44 -20.49 12.47
CA HIS A 126 11.72 -20.66 13.73
C HIS A 126 11.22 -22.11 13.78
N TYR A 127 11.66 -22.86 14.79
CA TYR A 127 11.16 -24.20 15.11
C TYR A 127 9.84 -24.13 15.87
#